data_AF-A0AAV6ACR1-F1
#
_entry.id   AF-A0AAV6ACR1-F1
#
_cell.length_a   1.000
_cell.length_b   1.000
_cell.length_c   1.000
_cell.angle_alpha   90.00
_cell.angle_beta   90.00
_cell.angle_gamma   90.00
#
_symmetry.space_group_name_H-M   'P 1'
#
loop_
_entity.id
_entity.type
_entity.pdbx_description
1 polymer ?
#
loop_
_entity_poly.entity_id
_entity_poly.type
_entity_poly.pdbx_seq_one_letter_code
_entity_poly.pdbx_strand_id
1 'polypeptide(L)'
;MAEVTLGIGTSHSPMLSTPYEALAGLADLDRARLPEFVARARESAGWIERELRPEVIRARHEATQAAITQLGEVLADESPDAVIVIGDDQGEWFSPDQQPALCIYWGDTVENLPPPLESVPPIRRLS
;
A
#
# COMPACT_ATOMS: atom_id res chain seq x y z
N MET A 1 25.30 23.15 -4.63
CA MET A 1 25.42 21.68 -4.47
C MET A 1 24.11 21.22 -3.85
N ALA A 2 23.51 20.14 -4.35
CA ALA A 2 22.30 19.59 -3.73
C ALA A 2 22.68 18.77 -2.49
N GLU A 3 21.83 18.77 -1.47
CA GLU A 3 22.00 18.07 -0.20
C GLU A 3 20.83 17.13 0.03
N VAL A 4 21.09 15.93 0.57
CA VAL A 4 20.06 15.00 1.02
C VAL A 4 19.90 15.18 2.52
N THR A 5 18.81 15.79 2.94
CA THR A 5 18.60 16.16 4.34
C THR A 5 17.75 15.15 5.11
N LEU A 6 16.91 14.37 4.41
CA LEU A 6 15.99 13.39 5.01
C LEU A 6 15.87 12.11 4.18
N GLY A 7 15.74 10.97 4.86
CA GLY A 7 15.35 9.69 4.27
C GLY A 7 14.18 9.08 5.04
N ILE A 8 13.11 8.71 4.34
CA ILE A 8 11.92 8.05 4.89
C ILE A 8 11.74 6.69 4.20
N GLY A 9 11.37 5.67 4.97
CA GLY A 9 10.92 4.38 4.45
C GLY A 9 9.55 4.01 5.03
N THR A 10 8.61 3.65 4.17
CA THR A 10 7.30 3.14 4.57
C THR A 10 6.83 2.07 3.59
N SER A 11 5.90 1.22 4.01
CA SER A 11 5.20 0.34 3.08
C SER A 11 4.30 1.18 2.15
N HIS A 12 3.99 0.65 0.97
CA HIS A 12 2.94 1.15 0.08
C HIS A 12 1.82 0.11 -0.11
N SER A 13 1.66 -0.80 0.86
CA SER A 13 0.60 -1.80 0.82
C SER A 13 -0.78 -1.13 0.78
N PRO A 14 -1.74 -1.63 -0.01
CA PRO A 14 -3.13 -1.17 0.02
C PRO A 14 -3.78 -1.22 1.42
N MET A 15 -3.23 -2.03 2.33
CA MET A 15 -3.68 -2.09 3.72
C MET A 15 -3.51 -0.75 4.46
N LEU A 16 -2.60 0.13 4.01
CA LEU A 16 -2.39 1.45 4.63
C LEU A 16 -3.50 2.45 4.32
N SER A 17 -4.20 2.29 3.19
CA SER A 17 -5.29 3.17 2.76
C SER A 17 -6.67 2.51 2.89
N THR A 18 -6.73 1.24 3.30
CA THR A 18 -7.99 0.50 3.49
C THR A 18 -8.48 0.65 4.93
N PRO A 19 -9.72 1.13 5.17
CA PRO A 19 -10.32 1.14 6.50
C PRO A 19 -10.28 -0.25 7.14
N TYR A 20 -10.03 -0.32 8.44
CA TYR A 20 -9.82 -1.61 9.10
C TYR A 20 -11.05 -2.53 9.04
N GLU A 21 -12.26 -1.95 8.97
CA GLU A 21 -13.52 -2.68 8.77
C GLU A 21 -13.59 -3.39 7.41
N ALA A 22 -12.88 -2.88 6.41
CA ALA A 22 -12.87 -3.39 5.05
C ALA A 22 -11.73 -4.40 4.79
N LEU A 23 -10.73 -4.51 5.68
CA LEU A 23 -9.54 -5.36 5.47
C LEU A 23 -9.88 -6.83 5.19
N ALA A 24 -10.97 -7.35 5.73
CA ALA A 24 -11.42 -8.71 5.46
C ALA A 24 -11.67 -8.97 3.96
N GLY A 25 -12.12 -7.96 3.21
CA GLY A 25 -12.34 -8.10 1.77
C GLY A 25 -11.04 -8.22 0.96
N LEU A 26 -9.87 -7.90 1.51
CA LEU A 26 -8.59 -8.22 0.87
C LEU A 26 -8.37 -9.74 0.83
N ALA A 27 -8.80 -10.46 1.87
CA ALA A 27 -8.74 -11.93 1.88
C ALA A 27 -9.66 -12.56 0.83
N ASP A 28 -10.78 -11.91 0.49
CA ASP A 28 -11.66 -12.35 -0.59
C ASP A 28 -10.99 -12.19 -1.96
N LEU A 29 -10.25 -11.10 -2.17
CA LEU A 29 -9.43 -10.92 -3.38
C LEU A 29 -8.35 -12.00 -3.48
N ASP A 30 -7.65 -12.27 -2.38
CA ASP A 30 -6.61 -13.29 -2.32
C ASP A 30 -7.16 -14.68 -2.56
N ARG A 31 -8.31 -15.02 -1.96
CA ARG A 31 -8.98 -16.31 -2.19
C ARG A 31 -9.37 -16.52 -3.65
N ALA A 32 -9.75 -15.46 -4.36
CA ALA A 32 -10.08 -15.53 -5.77
C ALA A 32 -8.85 -15.63 -6.68
N ARG A 33 -7.69 -15.09 -6.26
CA ARG A 33 -6.48 -14.97 -7.07
C ARG A 33 -5.43 -16.04 -6.80
N LEU A 34 -5.37 -16.57 -5.58
CA LEU A 34 -4.31 -17.47 -5.11
C LEU A 34 -4.84 -18.92 -5.03
N PRO A 35 -4.41 -19.81 -5.94
CA PRO A 35 -4.77 -21.23 -5.87
C PRO A 35 -4.36 -21.90 -4.56
N GLU A 36 -3.28 -21.43 -3.94
CA GLU A 36 -2.72 -21.98 -2.71
C GLU A 36 -3.29 -21.37 -1.42
N PHE A 37 -4.30 -20.48 -1.51
CA PHE A 37 -4.85 -19.75 -0.36
C PHE A 37 -5.13 -20.66 0.85
N VAL A 38 -5.80 -21.79 0.62
CA VAL A 38 -6.17 -22.74 1.68
C VAL A 38 -4.94 -23.38 2.33
N ALA A 39 -3.89 -23.67 1.57
CA ALA A 39 -2.65 -24.24 2.09
C ALA A 39 -1.94 -23.23 3.01
N ARG A 40 -1.76 -21.98 2.54
CA ARG A 40 -1.14 -20.90 3.31
C ARG A 40 -1.93 -20.55 4.58
N ALA A 41 -3.26 -20.56 4.50
CA ALA A 41 -4.12 -20.33 5.66
C ALA A 41 -3.91 -21.42 6.74
N ARG A 42 -3.75 -22.69 6.34
CA ARG A 42 -3.46 -23.80 7.27
C ARG A 42 -2.07 -23.68 7.89
N GLU A 43 -1.06 -23.31 7.11
CA GLU A 43 0.30 -23.06 7.59
C GLU A 43 0.34 -21.97 8.66
N SER A 44 -0.51 -20.95 8.51
CA SER A 44 -0.56 -19.80 9.41
C SER A 44 -1.49 -19.99 10.62
N ALA A 45 -2.27 -21.08 10.65
CA ALA A 45 -3.36 -21.28 11.61
C ALA A 45 -2.93 -21.17 13.08
N GLY A 46 -1.68 -21.55 13.40
CA GLY A 46 -1.15 -21.52 14.76
C GLY A 46 -0.96 -20.13 15.36
N TRP A 47 -0.97 -19.06 14.55
CA TRP A 47 -0.75 -17.70 15.02
C TRP A 47 -1.72 -16.66 14.44
N ILE A 48 -2.21 -16.88 13.21
CA ILE A 48 -2.98 -15.88 12.47
C ILE A 48 -4.33 -15.56 13.14
N GLU A 49 -4.96 -16.53 13.82
CA GLU A 49 -6.25 -16.32 14.50
C GLU A 49 -6.19 -15.18 15.52
N ARG A 50 -5.08 -15.09 16.27
CA ARG A 50 -4.84 -13.98 17.20
C ARG A 50 -4.78 -12.64 16.49
N GLU A 51 -4.17 -12.62 15.32
CA GLU A 51 -3.92 -11.42 14.52
C GLU A 51 -5.15 -10.93 13.78
N LEU A 52 -6.10 -11.82 13.51
CA LEU A 52 -7.36 -11.52 12.84
C LEU A 52 -8.47 -11.07 13.79
N ARG A 53 -8.21 -11.02 15.10
CA ARG A 53 -9.21 -10.52 16.05
C ARG A 53 -9.50 -9.05 15.78
N PRO A 54 -10.78 -8.60 15.82
CA PRO A 54 -11.15 -7.23 15.47
C PRO A 54 -10.38 -6.16 16.23
N GLU A 55 -10.16 -6.36 17.52
CA GLU A 55 -9.42 -5.42 18.37
C GLU A 55 -7.93 -5.34 18.00
N VAL A 56 -7.33 -6.44 17.54
CA VAL A 56 -5.93 -6.47 17.10
C VAL A 56 -5.77 -5.80 15.74
N ILE A 57 -6.66 -6.10 14.81
CA ILE A 57 -6.70 -5.46 13.49
C ILE A 57 -6.86 -3.94 13.65
N ARG A 58 -7.84 -3.51 14.45
CA ARG A 58 -8.09 -2.09 14.72
C ARG A 58 -6.89 -1.40 15.34
N ALA A 59 -6.33 -1.97 16.42
CA ALA A 59 -5.18 -1.38 17.10
C ALA A 59 -3.95 -1.23 16.18
N ARG A 60 -3.71 -2.21 15.28
CA ARG A 60 -2.63 -2.13 14.29
C ARG A 60 -2.87 -1.08 13.23
N HIS A 61 -4.11 -1.00 12.73
CA HIS A 61 -4.47 0.05 11.79
C HIS A 61 -4.27 1.43 12.42
N GLU A 62 -4.79 1.66 13.63
CA GLU A 62 -4.63 2.93 14.36
C GLU A 62 -3.15 3.27 14.60
N ALA A 63 -2.34 2.31 15.04
CA ALA A 63 -0.90 2.53 15.22
C ALA A 63 -0.19 2.88 13.91
N THR A 64 -0.61 2.25 12.81
CA THR A 64 -0.04 2.49 11.48
C THR A 64 -0.43 3.86 10.94
N GLN A 65 -1.70 4.25 11.08
CA GLN A 65 -2.16 5.60 10.71
C GLN A 65 -1.43 6.68 11.52
N ALA A 66 -1.24 6.47 12.82
CA ALA A 66 -0.47 7.39 13.66
C ALA A 66 0.99 7.53 13.17
N ALA A 67 1.63 6.43 12.77
CA ALA A 67 2.97 6.46 12.21
C ALA A 67 3.02 7.20 10.85
N ILE A 68 2.03 7.00 9.98
CA ILE A 68 1.93 7.73 8.70
C ILE A 68 1.77 9.24 8.95
N THR A 69 0.92 9.64 9.91
CA THR A 69 0.78 11.04 10.32
C THR A 69 2.12 11.61 10.78
N GLN A 70 2.85 10.89 11.63
CA GLN A 70 4.16 11.33 12.10
C GLN A 70 5.18 11.47 10.96
N LEU A 71 5.19 10.57 9.98
CA LEU A 71 6.05 10.73 8.79
C LEU A 71 5.70 11.99 7.99
N GLY A 72 4.41 12.31 7.89
CA GLY A 72 3.93 13.55 7.27
C GLY A 72 4.40 14.79 8.01
N GLU A 73 4.35 14.77 9.35
CA GLU A 73 4.88 15.85 10.21
C GLU A 73 6.39 16.02 10.02
N VAL A 74 7.17 14.92 10.06
CA VAL A 74 8.62 14.96 9.83
C VAL A 74 8.97 15.54 8.45
N LEU A 75 8.23 15.15 7.40
CA LEU A 75 8.44 15.70 6.07
C LEU A 75 8.10 17.19 5.98
N ALA A 76 7.01 17.61 6.64
CA ALA A 76 6.59 19.01 6.68
C ALA A 76 7.57 19.89 7.47
N ASP A 77 8.08 19.39 8.60
CA ASP A 77 9.05 20.09 9.44
C ASP A 77 10.41 20.24 8.74
N GLU A 78 10.86 19.21 8.02
CA GLU A 78 12.07 19.26 7.20
C GLU A 78 11.93 20.22 6.02
N SER A 79 10.73 20.32 5.45
CA SER A 79 10.39 21.24 4.35
C SER A 79 11.41 21.20 3.17
N PRO A 80 11.70 20.03 2.58
CA PRO A 80 12.67 19.94 1.49
C PRO A 80 12.16 20.63 0.21
N ASP A 81 13.09 21.18 -0.57
CA ASP A 81 12.76 21.80 -1.87
C ASP A 81 12.21 20.78 -2.90
N ALA A 82 12.55 19.50 -2.74
CA ALA A 82 12.11 18.42 -3.61
C ALA A 82 12.03 17.08 -2.85
N VAL A 83 11.10 16.22 -3.26
CA VAL A 83 10.95 14.85 -2.75
C VAL A 83 11.13 13.87 -3.90
N ILE A 84 12.06 12.92 -3.75
CA ILE A 84 12.27 11.82 -4.68
C ILE A 84 11.55 10.59 -4.13
N VAL A 85 10.45 10.20 -4.77
CA VAL A 85 9.67 9.01 -4.38
C VAL A 85 10.17 7.80 -5.17
N ILE A 86 10.53 6.73 -4.46
CA ILE A 86 11.03 5.47 -5.05
C ILE A 86 10.04 4.37 -4.69
N GLY A 87 9.56 3.65 -5.70
CA GLY A 87 8.64 2.52 -5.56
C GLY A 87 8.70 1.62 -6.79
N ASP A 88 7.98 0.51 -6.74
CA ASP A 88 7.75 -0.34 -7.90
C ASP A 88 6.44 0.02 -8.61
N ASP A 89 6.28 -0.50 -9.83
CA ASP A 89 5.01 -0.48 -10.54
C ASP A 89 4.22 -1.74 -10.18
N GLN A 90 2.97 -1.56 -9.74
CA GLN A 90 2.07 -2.67 -9.40
C GLN A 90 1.32 -3.20 -10.64
N GLY A 91 1.96 -3.13 -11.81
CA GLY A 91 1.39 -3.49 -13.11
C GLY A 91 0.38 -2.46 -13.63
N GLU A 92 0.58 -1.19 -13.29
CA GLU A 92 -0.35 -0.09 -13.60
C GLU A 92 0.15 0.73 -14.79
N TRP A 93 1.46 0.93 -14.89
CA TRP A 93 2.10 1.76 -15.91
C TRP A 93 2.85 0.93 -16.96
N PHE A 94 3.45 -0.18 -16.56
CA PHE A 94 4.27 -0.99 -17.44
C PHE A 94 3.55 -2.26 -17.87
N SER A 95 3.57 -2.53 -19.17
CA SER A 95 3.11 -3.81 -19.69
C SER A 95 4.09 -4.93 -19.28
N PRO A 96 3.63 -6.19 -19.18
CA PRO A 96 4.50 -7.32 -18.89
C PRO A 96 5.73 -7.43 -19.82
N ASP A 97 5.58 -6.99 -21.07
CA ASP A 97 6.62 -7.03 -22.10
C ASP A 97 7.64 -5.87 -22.01
N GLN A 98 7.37 -4.87 -21.16
CA GLN A 98 8.18 -3.65 -21.05
C GLN A 98 8.37 -3.22 -19.60
N GLN A 99 9.20 -3.96 -18.87
CA GLN A 99 9.53 -3.67 -17.47
C GLN A 99 10.98 -3.18 -17.36
N PRO A 100 11.24 -1.87 -17.36
CA PRO A 100 12.59 -1.35 -17.21
C PRO A 100 13.11 -1.64 -15.80
N ALA A 101 14.43 -1.90 -15.67
CA ALA A 101 15.07 -2.08 -14.37
C ALA A 101 15.07 -0.79 -13.52
N LEU A 102 15.06 0.37 -14.19
CA LEU A 102 14.95 1.69 -13.57
C LEU A 102 14.15 2.59 -14.53
N CYS A 103 13.14 3.26 -14.00
CA CYS A 103 12.44 4.34 -14.68
C CYS A 103 12.54 5.61 -13.82
N ILE A 104 12.86 6.74 -14.44
CA ILE A 104 12.83 8.06 -13.82
C ILE A 104 11.77 8.88 -14.56
N TYR A 105 10.66 9.15 -13.90
CA TYR A 105 9.65 10.06 -14.39
C TYR A 105 9.94 11.48 -13.87
N TRP A 106 9.97 12.45 -14.79
CA TRP A 106 10.28 13.86 -14.48
C TRP A 106 9.26 14.84 -15.07
N GLY A 107 8.08 14.36 -15.46
CA GLY A 107 7.04 15.22 -16.01
C GLY A 107 6.46 16.14 -14.94
N ASP A 108 5.80 17.22 -15.37
CA ASP A 108 5.26 18.23 -14.46
C ASP A 108 4.14 17.69 -13.54
N THR A 109 3.45 16.62 -13.96
CA THR A 109 2.32 16.03 -13.23
C THR A 109 2.26 14.51 -13.42
N VAL A 110 1.92 13.77 -12.37
CA VAL A 110 1.54 12.35 -12.45
C VAL A 110 0.03 12.23 -12.41
N GLU A 111 -0.59 11.67 -13.45
CA GLU A 111 -2.03 11.38 -13.44
C GLU A 111 -2.30 10.10 -12.66
N ASN A 112 -3.10 10.21 -11.60
CA ASN A 112 -3.59 9.06 -10.83
C ASN A 112 -5.09 8.91 -11.06
N LEU A 113 -5.47 8.26 -12.16
CA LEU A 113 -6.86 8.03 -12.52
C LEU A 113 -7.33 6.67 -11.98
N PRO A 114 -8.50 6.59 -11.33
CA PRO A 114 -9.05 5.31 -10.94
C PRO A 114 -9.36 4.48 -12.21
N PRO A 115 -9.23 3.15 -12.16
CA PRO A 115 -9.68 2.32 -13.26
C PRO A 115 -11.21 2.46 -13.43
N PRO A 116 -11.77 2.11 -14.60
CA PRO A 116 -13.21 2.21 -14.84
C PRO A 116 -14.01 1.55 -13.70
N LEU A 117 -15.03 2.24 -13.17
CA LEU A 117 -15.75 1.80 -11.95
C LEU A 117 -16.25 0.36 -12.00
N GLU A 118 -16.64 -0.11 -13.19
CA GLU A 118 -17.09 -1.47 -13.46
C GLU A 118 -16.01 -2.52 -13.17
N SER A 119 -14.74 -2.15 -13.32
CA SER A 119 -13.56 -2.98 -13.07
C SER A 119 -13.00 -2.86 -11.64
N VAL A 120 -13.49 -1.90 -10.84
CA VAL A 120 -13.05 -1.67 -9.46
C VAL A 120 -13.78 -2.63 -8.50
N PRO A 121 -13.06 -3.52 -7.78
CA PRO A 121 -13.67 -4.39 -6.77
C PRO A 121 -14.35 -3.57 -5.66
N PRO A 122 -15.44 -4.06 -5.05
CA PRO A 122 -16.19 -3.30 -4.04
C PRO A 122 -15.34 -2.74 -2.90
N ILE A 123 -14.33 -3.49 -2.44
CA ILE A 123 -13.40 -3.04 -1.39
C ILE A 123 -12.59 -1.80 -1.79
N ARG A 124 -12.20 -1.68 -3.06
CA ARG A 124 -11.42 -0.54 -3.58
C ARG A 124 -12.28 0.71 -3.87
N ARG A 125 -13.57 0.66 -3.56
CA ARG A 125 -14.49 1.82 -3.61
C ARG A 125 -14.65 2.50 -2.25
N LEU A 126 -14.08 1.92 -1.20
CA LEU A 126 -14.17 2.39 0.17
C LEU A 126 -12.93 3.20 0.62
N SER A 127 -11.86 3.13 -0.18
CA SER A 127 -10.61 3.88 -0.03
C SER A 127 -10.61 5.16 -0.85
#